data_AF-A0A7V9H451-F1
#
_entry.id   AF-A0A7V9H451-F1
#
_cell.length_a   1.000
_cell.length_b   1.000
_cell.length_c   1.000
_cell.angle_alpha   90.00
_cell.angle_beta   90.00
_cell.angle_gamma   90.00
#
_symmetry.space_group_name_H-M   'P 1'
#
loop_
_entity.id
_entity.type
_entity.pdbx_description
1 polymer ?
#
loop_
_entity_poly.entity_id
_entity_poly.type
_entity_poly.pdbx_seq_one_letter_code
_entity_poly.pdbx_strand_id
1 'polypeptide(L)' 'MLEAILAPLIHFVTETIGGYGVPAVFVLMLLESMGILIPSEAISPFAGYLVSEGRMTLLA' A
#
# COMPACT_ATOMS: atom_id res chain seq x y z
N MET A 1 17.06 13.47 0.58
CA MET A 1 17.70 12.45 -0.31
C MET A 1 16.92 11.13 -0.31
N LEU A 2 16.49 10.63 0.86
CA LEU A 2 15.62 9.45 0.98
C LEU A 2 14.19 9.69 0.44
N GLU A 3 13.65 10.90 0.62
CA GLU A 3 12.33 11.31 0.13
C GLU A 3 12.17 11.19 -1.39
N ALA A 4 13.25 11.37 -2.16
CA ALA A 4 13.20 11.28 -3.62
C ALA A 4 12.92 9.85 -4.12
N ILE A 5 13.25 8.84 -3.31
CA ILE A 5 13.00 7.42 -3.61
C ILE A 5 11.72 6.96 -2.92
N LEU A 6 11.46 7.47 -1.71
CA LEU A 6 10.32 7.06 -0.91
C LEU A 6 8.99 7.66 -1.42
N ALA A 7 8.97 8.91 -1.87
CA ALA A 7 7.78 9.57 -2.40
C ALA A 7 7.13 8.82 -3.60
N PRO A 8 7.87 8.46 -4.67
CA PRO A 8 7.27 7.73 -5.79
C PRO A 8 6.80 6.33 -5.39
N LEU A 9 7.50 5.68 -4.44
CA LEU A 9 7.12 4.38 -3.92
C LEU A 9 5.83 4.43 -3.09
N ILE A 10 5.70 5.41 -2.19
CA ILE A 10 4.48 5.64 -1.42
C ILE A 10 3.32 5.93 -2.38
N HIS A 11 3.54 6.79 -3.37
CA HIS A 11 2.50 7.13 -4.35
C HIS A 11 2.03 5.90 -5.14
N PHE A 12 2.97 5.04 -5.57
CA PHE A 12 2.66 3.77 -6.22
C PHE A 12 1.84 2.84 -5.30
N VAL A 13 2.24 2.71 -4.05
CA VAL A 13 1.54 1.90 -3.03
C VAL A 13 0.12 2.41 -2.82
N THR A 14 -0.07 3.72 -2.62
CA THR A 14 -1.40 4.31 -2.36
C THR A 14 -2.33 4.19 -3.56
N GLU A 15 -1.82 4.39 -4.79
CA GLU A 15 -2.61 4.20 -6.01
C GLU A 15 -3.02 2.73 -6.19
N THR A 16 -2.08 1.80 -5.94
CA THR A 16 -2.36 0.36 -6.07
C THR A 16 -3.38 -0.11 -5.03
N ILE A 17 -3.27 0.34 -3.78
CA ILE A 17 -4.25 0.00 -2.73
C ILE A 17 -5.59 0.67 -3.00
N GLY A 18 -5.61 1.92 -3.47
CA GLY A 18 -6.84 2.63 -3.82
C GLY A 18 -7.60 1.98 -4.99
N GLY A 19 -6.89 1.38 -5.94
CA GLY A 19 -7.48 0.71 -7.10
C GLY A 19 -7.89 -0.75 -6.85
N TYR A 20 -7.05 -1.53 -6.17
CA TYR A 20 -7.26 -2.98 -6.01
C TYR A 20 -7.72 -3.38 -4.61
N GLY A 21 -7.70 -2.50 -3.60
CA GLY A 21 -8.19 -2.79 -2.25
C GLY A 21 -7.34 -3.78 -1.47
N VAL A 22 -7.99 -4.73 -0.77
CA VAL A 22 -7.32 -5.74 0.07
C VAL A 22 -6.31 -6.63 -0.68
N PRO A 23 -6.58 -7.14 -1.91
CA PRO A 23 -5.59 -7.93 -2.62
C PRO A 23 -4.32 -7.14 -2.96
N ALA A 24 -4.42 -5.82 -3.13
CA ALA A 24 -3.26 -4.94 -3.27
C ALA A 24 -2.35 -5.02 -2.04
N VAL A 25 -2.94 -4.87 -0.84
CA VAL A 25 -2.22 -4.90 0.44
C VAL A 25 -1.52 -6.24 0.62
N PHE A 26 -2.20 -7.34 0.28
CA PHE A 26 -1.62 -8.68 0.37
C PHE A 26 -0.39 -8.84 -0.53
N VAL A 27 -0.50 -8.42 -1.79
CA VAL A 27 0.63 -8.49 -2.74
C VAL A 27 1.78 -7.59 -2.29
N LEU A 28 1.49 -6.36 -1.86
CA LEU A 28 2.52 -5.41 -1.43
C LEU A 28 3.25 -5.90 -0.17
N MET A 29 2.54 -6.49 0.79
CA MET A 29 3.16 -7.13 1.96
C MET A 29 3.96 -8.38 1.59
N LEU A 30 3.52 -9.16 0.60
CA LEU A 30 4.28 -10.30 0.10
C LEU A 30 5.58 -9.87 -0.57
N LEU A 31 5.54 -8.79 -1.37
CA LEU A 31 6.72 -8.21 -2.00
C LEU A 31 7.69 -7.61 -0.98
N GLU A 32 7.17 -6.94 0.05
CA GLU A 32 7.94 -6.46 1.20
C GLU A 32 8.70 -7.61 1.88
N SER A 33 8.01 -8.73 2.14
CA SER A 33 8.62 -9.94 2.68
C SER A 33 9.67 -10.59 1.76
N MET A 34 9.65 -10.33 0.44
CA MET A 34 10.64 -10.82 -0.52
C MET A 34 11.90 -9.95 -0.59
N GLY A 35 11.99 -8.89 0.22
CA GLY A 35 13.14 -7.97 0.24
C GLY A 35 13.04 -6.83 -0.78
N ILE A 36 11.87 -6.65 -1.40
CA ILE A 36 11.56 -5.39 -2.10
C ILE A 36 11.31 -4.38 -0.99
N LEU A 37 12.13 -3.34 -0.93
CA LEU A 37 12.05 -2.31 0.12
C LEU A 37 10.76 -1.50 -0.06
N ILE A 38 9.66 -1.96 0.52
CA ILE A 38 8.36 -1.29 0.56
C ILE A 38 8.10 -0.84 2.01
N PRO A 39 7.82 0.45 2.26
CA PRO A 39 7.58 0.96 3.62
C PRO A 39 6.24 0.45 4.16
N SER A 40 6.27 -0.47 5.13
CA SER A 40 5.07 -1.02 5.76
C SER A 40 4.30 0.02 6.57
N GLU A 41 4.98 1.10 6.99
CA GLU A 41 4.43 2.29 7.62
C GLU A 41 3.55 3.13 6.69
N ALA A 42 3.64 2.94 5.37
CA ALA A 42 2.71 3.59 4.42
C ALA A 42 1.49 2.71 4.14
N ILE A 43 1.71 1.39 4.01
CA ILE A 43 0.65 0.42 3.69
C ILE A 43 -0.41 0.39 4.80
N SER A 44 0.02 0.21 6.05
CA SER A 44 -0.88 -0.05 7.18
C SER A 44 -1.83 1.12 7.51
N PRO A 45 -1.37 2.38 7.66
CA PRO A 45 -2.27 3.50 7.90
C PRO A 45 -3.14 3.85 6.69
N PHE A 46 -2.64 3.67 5.45
CA PHE A 46 -3.47 3.92 4.26
C PHE A 46 -4.57 2.87 4.09
N ALA A 47 -4.25 1.59 4.34
CA ALA A 47 -5.24 0.53 4.42
C ALA A 47 -6.27 0.83 5.52
N GLY A 48 -5.83 1.24 6.72
CA GLY A 48 -6.72 1.65 7.81
C GLY A 48 -7.64 2.83 7.44
N TYR A 49 -7.12 3.81 6.70
CA TYR A 49 -7.89 4.94 6.17
C TYR A 49 -8.99 4.47 5.20
N LEU A 50 -8.66 3.61 4.24
CA LEU A 50 -9.65 3.09 3.28
C LEU A 50 -10.71 2.19 3.92
N VAL A 51 -10.35 1.45 4.97
CA VAL A 51 -11.33 0.72 5.80
C VAL A 51 -12.26 1.70 6.49
N SER A 52 -11.74 2.78 7.05
CA SER A 52 -12.55 3.84 7.68
C SER A 52 -13.47 4.54 6.68
N GLU A 53 -13.08 4.69 5.41
CA GLU A 53 -13.95 5.21 4.36
C GLU A 53 -14.99 4.19 3.85
N GLY A 54 -14.93 2.93 4.29
CA GLY A 54 -15.76 1.85 3.77
C GLY A 54 -15.42 1.47 2.32
N ARG A 55 -14.24 1.87 1.84
CA ARG A 55 -13.74 1.66 0.46
C ARG A 55 -12.81 0.46 0.32
N MET A 56 -12.57 -0.25 1.42
CA MET A 56 -11.74 -1.46 1.43
C MET A 56 -12.60 -2.68 1.07
N THR A 57 -12.36 -3.27 -0.09
CA THR A 57 -13.05 -4.48 -0.55
C THR A 57 -12.07 -5.64 -0.77
N LEU A 58 -12.53 -6.87 -0.47
CA LEU A 58 -11.79 -8.11 -0.71
C LEU A 58 -11.62 -8.42 -2.20
N LEU A 59 -12.56 -7.95 -3.01
CA LEU A 59 -12.56 -8.06 -4.47
C LEU A 59 -13.11 -6.72 -4.99
N ALA A 60 -12.22 -5.86 -5.48
CA ALA A 60 -12.62 -4.62 -6.16
C ALA A 60 -13.35 -4.92 -7.47
#